data_AF-A0A2M9JRH1-F1
#
_entry.id   AF-A0A2M9JRH1-F1
#
_cell.length_a   1.000
_cell.length_b   1.000
_cell.length_c   1.000
_cell.angle_alpha   90.00
_cell.angle_beta   90.00
_cell.angle_gamma   90.00
#
_symmetry.space_group_name_H-M   'P 1'
#
loop_
_entity.id
_entity.type
_entity.pdbx_description
1 polymer ?
#
loop_
_entity_poly.entity_id
_entity_poly.type
_entity_poly.pdbx_seq_one_letter_code
_entity_poly.pdbx_strand_id
1 'polypeptide(L)'
;MCPTICSPADRASRLKCRGCVRPSRCCRALPARRSISCAATLAALRTARLAYLVQLVCEGVALVRVLPTVFPDPYVLGRALAAMVADGLEEAAREGRPYVLGCPGGRSARTTYRALAGEVARRGLDLRPLTVAMMDEYVVEGAVPGEFRPVDHRLPHSCLRFGREEITGPLNTAAGTGRSIEPDRLWVPDPSDPESYDKRLEDLGGIDLFILATGAGDGHVAFNAPGTPAGTRTHVARLAEQTRRDNLVTFPTFDGLDDVPLHGVTVGVGTIREQSRRTVLVAHGPDKAAAAGRLAAAVSYEPDWPATVLSDCARPDLFLDASAAHAL
;
A
#
# COMPACT_ATOMS: atom_id res chain seq x y z
N MET A 1 10.45 -47.09 -16.32
CA MET A 1 9.42 -47.71 -15.47
C MET A 1 8.92 -46.65 -14.49
N CYS A 2 7.61 -46.37 -14.56
CA CYS A 2 6.79 -45.63 -13.58
C CYS A 2 6.81 -46.33 -12.19
N PRO A 3 6.18 -45.80 -11.10
CA PRO A 3 5.71 -44.43 -10.81
C PRO A 3 5.79 -44.01 -9.31
N THR A 4 5.35 -42.77 -9.04
CA THR A 4 4.53 -42.25 -7.90
C THR A 4 4.93 -42.39 -6.41
N ILE A 5 4.99 -41.20 -5.77
CA ILE A 5 4.23 -40.72 -4.58
C ILE A 5 4.18 -41.61 -3.32
N CYS A 6 4.58 -41.05 -2.16
CA CYS A 6 3.72 -41.09 -0.97
C CYS A 6 3.99 -39.95 0.05
N SER A 7 2.87 -39.45 0.56
CA SER A 7 2.60 -38.32 1.46
C SER A 7 3.00 -38.59 2.92
N PRO A 8 3.20 -37.55 3.77
CA PRO A 8 3.37 -37.72 5.21
C PRO A 8 2.01 -37.95 5.90
N ALA A 9 1.61 -39.21 5.99
CA ALA A 9 0.65 -39.70 6.97
C ALA A 9 1.21 -41.01 7.57
N ASP A 10 0.88 -41.28 8.83
CA ASP A 10 1.23 -42.47 9.61
C ASP A 10 2.59 -42.52 10.31
N ARG A 11 2.76 -41.60 11.27
CA ARG A 11 3.44 -41.93 12.54
C ARG A 11 2.46 -42.58 13.50
N ALA A 12 2.33 -43.91 13.49
CA ALA A 12 1.99 -44.70 14.68
C ALA A 12 1.95 -46.21 14.37
N SER A 13 3.08 -46.90 14.44
CA SER A 13 3.09 -48.24 15.05
C SER A 13 4.52 -48.65 15.39
N ARG A 14 4.75 -48.80 16.70
CA ARG A 14 5.90 -49.51 17.26
C ARG A 14 5.70 -50.99 16.95
N LEU A 15 6.73 -51.72 16.51
CA LEU A 15 7.10 -53.06 17.03
C LEU A 15 8.26 -53.70 16.24
N LYS A 16 9.39 -53.84 16.96
CA LYS A 16 10.35 -54.97 16.95
C LYS A 16 11.11 -55.29 15.64
N CYS A 17 12.31 -54.74 15.51
CA CYS A 17 13.44 -55.47 14.93
C CYS A 17 14.34 -56.01 16.05
N ARG A 18 14.41 -57.34 16.15
CA ARG A 18 15.41 -58.09 16.93
C ARG A 18 16.62 -58.35 16.02
N GLY A 19 17.81 -58.24 16.59
CA GLY A 19 19.02 -58.91 16.10
C GLY A 19 19.99 -58.03 15.33
N CYS A 20 20.97 -57.45 16.03
CA CYS A 20 22.33 -57.33 15.50
C CYS A 20 23.36 -57.23 16.63
N VAL A 21 24.49 -57.88 16.38
CA VAL A 21 25.57 -58.27 17.29
C VAL A 21 26.54 -57.09 17.54
N ARG A 22 27.05 -56.97 18.77
CA ARG A 22 28.08 -56.02 19.30
C ARG A 22 29.46 -56.14 18.59
N PRO A 23 30.50 -55.29 18.85
CA PRO A 23 30.56 -53.89 19.35
C PRO A 23 31.67 -53.00 18.67
N SER A 24 31.80 -51.75 19.18
CA SER A 24 32.93 -50.79 19.07
C SER A 24 32.81 -49.78 17.90
N ARG A 25 32.94 -48.45 18.06
CA ARG A 25 33.76 -47.60 18.94
C ARG A 25 33.14 -46.20 19.15
N CYS A 26 33.51 -45.58 20.28
CA CYS A 26 33.54 -44.13 20.59
C CYS A 26 32.24 -43.32 20.67
N CYS A 27 31.73 -43.23 21.90
CA CYS A 27 30.92 -42.13 22.41
C CYS A 27 31.73 -40.80 22.44
N ARG A 28 31.15 -39.72 21.92
CA ARG A 28 31.30 -38.38 22.49
C ARG A 28 29.92 -37.91 22.97
N ALA A 29 29.86 -37.58 24.25
CA ALA A 29 28.68 -37.13 24.95
C ALA A 29 28.36 -35.65 24.63
N LEU A 30 27.07 -35.33 24.52
CA LEU A 30 26.54 -33.97 24.70
C LEU A 30 25.33 -34.06 25.66
N PRO A 31 25.19 -33.12 26.62
CA PRO A 31 24.40 -33.32 27.81
C PRO A 31 22.90 -33.11 27.63
N ALA A 32 22.16 -33.71 28.56
CA ALA A 32 20.72 -33.79 28.65
C ALA A 32 20.02 -32.45 28.84
N ARG A 33 18.80 -32.40 28.27
CA ARG A 33 17.75 -31.40 28.47
C ARG A 33 17.51 -31.13 29.97
N ARG A 34 17.43 -29.85 30.35
CA ARG A 34 16.62 -29.43 31.50
C ARG A 34 15.31 -28.88 30.99
N SER A 35 14.25 -29.64 31.23
CA SER A 35 12.89 -29.15 31.32
C SER A 35 12.81 -28.13 32.46
N ILE A 36 12.44 -26.89 32.15
CA ILE A 36 11.92 -25.96 33.16
C ILE A 36 10.41 -25.85 32.92
N SER A 37 9.71 -26.16 34.00
CA SER A 37 8.27 -26.27 34.17
C SER A 37 7.54 -25.01 33.70
N CYS A 38 6.48 -25.24 32.94
CA CYS A 38 5.31 -24.38 32.91
C CYS A 38 4.70 -24.35 34.33
N ALA A 39 4.68 -23.19 34.98
CA ALA A 39 3.76 -22.80 36.07
C ALA A 39 4.30 -21.58 36.84
N ALA A 40 4.07 -20.39 36.30
CA ALA A 40 3.98 -19.14 37.05
C ALA A 40 3.25 -18.12 36.16
N THR A 41 1.96 -18.35 36.01
CA THR A 41 1.06 -17.62 35.12
C THR A 41 0.40 -16.46 35.88
N LEU A 42 0.29 -15.32 35.19
CA LEU A 42 -0.70 -14.25 35.38
C LEU A 42 -0.54 -13.28 36.56
N ALA A 43 0.28 -12.25 36.35
CA ALA A 43 -0.16 -10.89 36.64
C ALA A 43 -0.74 -10.30 35.34
N ALA A 44 -2.06 -10.18 35.33
CA ALA A 44 -2.88 -9.80 34.19
C ALA A 44 -2.64 -8.35 33.73
N LEU A 45 -2.98 -8.10 32.46
CA LEU A 45 -3.11 -6.80 31.79
C LEU A 45 -1.82 -6.12 31.27
N ARG A 46 -1.05 -6.81 30.42
CA ARG A 46 -0.30 -6.18 29.32
C ARG A 46 -0.42 -6.98 28.02
N THR A 47 -1.61 -6.80 27.46
CA THR A 47 -2.01 -6.70 26.04
C THR A 47 -1.68 -7.85 25.09
N ALA A 48 -2.71 -8.30 24.38
CA ALA A 48 -2.69 -9.26 23.26
C ALA A 48 -1.57 -9.01 22.22
N ARG A 49 -1.00 -7.79 22.19
CA ARG A 49 0.17 -7.40 21.42
C ARG A 49 1.40 -8.27 21.73
N LEU A 50 1.68 -8.59 23.01
CA LEU A 50 2.83 -9.41 23.38
C LEU A 50 2.61 -10.89 22.97
N ALA A 51 1.38 -11.38 23.09
CA ALA A 51 1.04 -12.74 22.65
C ALA A 51 1.13 -12.88 21.11
N TYR A 52 0.66 -11.88 20.36
CA TYR A 52 0.79 -11.83 18.90
C TYR A 52 2.25 -11.70 18.44
N LEU A 53 3.02 -10.83 19.08
CA LEU A 53 4.47 -10.69 18.82
C LEU A 53 5.24 -11.98 19.11
N VAL A 54 4.93 -12.67 20.21
CA VAL A 54 5.55 -13.96 20.54
C VAL A 54 5.14 -15.03 19.54
N GLN A 55 3.89 -15.03 19.06
CA GLN A 55 3.43 -15.98 18.06
C GLN A 55 4.08 -15.77 16.69
N LEU A 56 4.24 -14.52 16.23
CA LEU A 56 4.97 -14.17 15.00
C LEU A 56 6.45 -14.59 15.04
N VAL A 57 7.10 -14.41 16.20
CA VAL A 57 8.49 -14.84 16.42
C VAL A 57 8.60 -16.38 16.46
N CYS A 58 7.60 -17.07 17.00
CA CYS A 58 7.54 -18.54 17.01
C CYS A 58 7.20 -19.15 15.65
N GLU A 59 6.51 -18.42 14.77
CA GLU A 59 6.17 -18.83 13.39
C GLU A 59 7.26 -18.47 12.36
N GLY A 60 8.36 -17.86 12.78
CA GLY A 60 9.48 -17.51 11.88
C GLY A 60 9.24 -16.28 11.01
N VAL A 61 8.23 -15.45 11.33
CA VAL A 61 7.96 -14.20 10.63
C VAL A 61 8.90 -13.14 11.18
N ALA A 62 9.97 -12.84 10.44
CA ALA A 62 10.82 -11.70 10.75
C ALA A 62 9.99 -10.41 10.65
N LEU A 63 9.83 -9.70 11.77
CA LEU A 63 9.26 -8.35 11.80
C LEU A 63 10.26 -7.39 11.15
N VAL A 64 10.18 -7.26 9.83
CA VAL A 64 11.04 -6.38 9.05
C VAL A 64 10.42 -4.99 9.03
N ARG A 65 11.15 -4.01 9.56
CA ARG A 65 10.80 -2.59 9.40
C ARG A 65 11.07 -2.15 7.97
N VAL A 66 10.18 -1.30 7.45
CA VAL A 66 10.42 -0.63 6.17
C VAL A 66 11.45 0.47 6.40
N LEU A 67 12.68 0.26 5.90
CA LEU A 67 13.73 1.26 6.03
C LEU A 67 13.49 2.40 5.04
N PRO A 68 13.53 3.67 5.48
CA PRO A 68 13.35 4.80 4.60
C PRO A 68 14.53 4.94 3.64
N THR A 69 14.22 5.20 2.37
CA THR A 69 15.17 5.76 1.41
C THR A 69 15.02 7.27 1.43
N VAL A 70 16.07 7.96 1.84
CA VAL A 70 16.07 9.43 1.95
C VAL A 70 16.72 10.05 0.72
N PHE A 71 15.99 10.95 0.07
CA PHE A 71 16.43 11.70 -1.09
C PHE A 71 16.74 13.16 -0.71
N PRO A 72 17.64 13.86 -1.42
CA PRO A 72 17.99 15.25 -1.11
C PRO A 72 16.79 16.19 -1.14
N ASP A 73 15.88 15.99 -2.09
CA ASP A 73 14.72 16.86 -2.32
C ASP A 73 13.56 16.09 -2.99
N PRO A 74 12.34 16.68 -3.03
CA PRO A 74 11.17 16.04 -3.62
C PRO A 74 11.29 15.71 -5.12
N TYR A 75 12.15 16.42 -5.86
CA TYR A 75 12.36 16.20 -7.30
C TYR A 75 13.27 15.00 -7.56
N VAL A 76 14.34 14.84 -6.77
CA VAL A 76 15.19 13.64 -6.85
C VAL A 76 14.37 12.40 -6.47
N LEU A 77 13.56 12.48 -5.42
CA LEU A 77 12.60 11.44 -5.03
C LEU A 77 11.65 11.12 -6.19
N GLY A 78 11.02 12.14 -6.76
CA GLY A 78 10.09 11.99 -7.88
C GLY A 78 10.73 11.31 -9.09
N ARG A 79 11.97 11.65 -9.44
CA ARG A 79 12.72 10.99 -10.52
C ARG A 79 13.00 9.52 -10.22
N ALA A 80 13.38 9.18 -8.98
CA ALA A 80 13.64 7.80 -8.60
C ALA A 80 12.37 6.93 -8.70
N LEU A 81 11.24 7.43 -8.20
CA LEU A 81 9.97 6.72 -8.31
C LEU A 81 9.44 6.67 -9.75
N ALA A 82 9.63 7.73 -10.54
CA ALA A 82 9.27 7.73 -11.96
C ALA A 82 10.05 6.68 -12.76
N ALA A 83 11.36 6.56 -12.52
CA ALA A 83 12.19 5.53 -13.14
C ALA A 83 11.69 4.13 -12.79
N MET A 84 11.34 3.90 -11.52
CA MET A 84 10.77 2.63 -11.05
C MET A 84 9.44 2.28 -11.74
N VAL A 85 8.54 3.25 -11.93
CA VAL A 85 7.29 3.03 -12.68
C VAL A 85 7.59 2.74 -14.15
N ALA A 86 8.52 3.47 -14.77
CA ALA A 86 8.94 3.23 -16.16
C ALA A 86 9.54 1.82 -16.35
N ASP A 87 10.38 1.36 -15.43
CA ASP A 87 10.93 0.00 -15.46
C ASP A 87 9.82 -1.05 -15.37
N GLY A 88 8.81 -0.82 -14.52
CA GLY A 88 7.64 -1.68 -14.40
C GLY A 88 6.78 -1.74 -15.67
N LEU A 89 6.61 -0.61 -16.35
CA LEU A 89 5.93 -0.53 -17.64
C LEU A 89 6.68 -1.31 -18.73
N GLU A 90 8.00 -1.19 -18.81
CA GLU A 90 8.82 -1.91 -19.78
C GLU A 90 8.81 -3.43 -19.52
N GLU A 91 8.85 -3.86 -18.26
CA GLU A 91 8.67 -5.27 -17.88
C GLU A 91 7.31 -5.80 -18.34
N ALA A 92 6.22 -5.11 -17.98
CA ALA A 92 4.87 -5.53 -18.36
C ALA A 92 4.69 -5.57 -19.89
N ALA A 93 5.27 -4.61 -20.62
CA ALA A 93 5.27 -4.60 -22.07
C ALA A 93 6.01 -5.81 -22.67
N ARG A 94 7.17 -6.19 -22.14
CA ARG A 94 7.90 -7.40 -22.56
C ARG A 94 7.12 -8.68 -22.29
N GLU A 95 6.37 -8.71 -21.19
CA GLU A 95 5.50 -9.84 -20.82
C GLU A 95 4.16 -9.83 -21.56
N GLY A 96 3.86 -8.79 -22.35
CA GLY A 96 2.62 -8.65 -23.10
C GLY A 96 1.37 -8.49 -22.21
N ARG A 97 1.52 -7.94 -21.00
CA ARG A 97 0.45 -7.80 -20.02
C ARG A 97 0.12 -6.32 -19.74
N PRO A 98 -1.10 -6.02 -19.25
CA PRO A 98 -1.40 -4.68 -18.75
C PRO A 98 -0.54 -4.33 -17.52
N TYR A 99 -0.43 -3.02 -17.26
CA TYR A 99 0.19 -2.49 -16.05
C TYR A 99 -0.83 -1.63 -15.31
N VAL A 100 -1.03 -1.89 -14.02
CA VAL A 100 -1.94 -1.09 -13.17
C VAL A 100 -1.13 -0.23 -12.21
N LEU A 101 -1.21 1.09 -12.38
CA LEU A 101 -0.59 2.07 -11.50
C LEU A 101 -1.64 2.67 -10.56
N GLY A 102 -1.51 2.40 -9.27
CA GLY A 102 -2.32 3.04 -8.23
C GLY A 102 -1.78 4.43 -7.89
N CYS A 103 -2.62 5.45 -7.94
CA CYS A 103 -2.23 6.86 -7.89
C CYS A 103 -3.00 7.65 -6.81
N PRO A 104 -2.32 8.33 -5.88
CA PRO A 104 -2.95 9.30 -5.00
C PRO A 104 -3.16 10.62 -5.74
N GLY A 105 -4.16 11.39 -5.28
CA GLY A 105 -4.27 12.80 -5.59
C GLY A 105 -3.25 13.67 -4.84
N GLY A 106 -3.57 14.96 -4.70
CA GLY A 106 -2.84 15.87 -3.82
C GLY A 106 -1.47 16.30 -4.34
N ARG A 107 -0.53 16.55 -3.41
CA ARG A 107 0.78 17.18 -3.71
C ARG A 107 1.94 16.18 -3.77
N SER A 108 1.92 15.15 -2.92
CA SER A 108 3.11 14.34 -2.62
C SER A 108 3.69 13.60 -3.84
N ALA A 109 2.83 13.13 -4.75
CA ALA A 109 3.25 12.38 -5.93
C ALA A 109 3.43 13.25 -7.19
N ARG A 110 3.20 14.57 -7.13
CA ARG A 110 3.26 15.43 -8.33
C ARG A 110 4.65 15.46 -8.97
N THR A 111 5.71 15.43 -8.17
CA THR A 111 7.08 15.38 -8.71
C THR A 111 7.34 14.07 -9.46
N THR A 112 6.77 12.97 -8.99
CA THR A 112 6.79 11.66 -9.68
C THR A 112 6.07 11.72 -11.01
N TYR A 113 4.82 12.19 -11.08
CA TYR A 113 4.05 12.23 -12.34
C TYR A 113 4.75 13.08 -13.40
N ARG A 114 5.29 14.23 -13.01
CA ARG A 114 6.08 15.12 -13.90
C ARG A 114 7.34 14.43 -14.41
N ALA A 115 8.09 13.76 -13.53
CA ALA A 115 9.29 13.04 -13.93
C ALA A 115 8.94 11.82 -14.83
N LEU A 116 7.82 11.15 -14.58
CA LEU A 116 7.36 10.02 -15.39
C LEU A 116 7.05 10.43 -16.82
N ALA A 117 6.45 11.61 -17.05
CA ALA A 117 6.29 12.13 -18.41
C ALA A 117 7.63 12.28 -19.15
N GLY A 118 8.69 12.70 -18.45
CA GLY A 118 10.05 12.73 -18.99
C GLY A 118 10.57 11.34 -19.37
N GLU A 119 10.35 10.35 -18.51
CA GLU A 119 10.73 8.96 -18.78
C GLU A 119 9.94 8.37 -19.97
N VAL A 120 8.65 8.66 -20.07
CA VAL A 120 7.79 8.26 -21.20
C VAL A 120 8.35 8.79 -22.52
N ALA A 121 8.62 10.10 -22.60
CA ALA A 121 9.16 10.72 -23.81
C ALA A 121 10.56 10.17 -24.15
N ARG A 122 11.45 10.07 -23.15
CA ARG A 122 12.85 9.66 -23.33
C ARG A 122 12.98 8.21 -23.77
N ARG A 123 12.20 7.29 -23.18
CA ARG A 123 12.24 5.85 -23.49
C ARG A 123 11.30 5.45 -24.62
N GLY A 124 10.37 6.34 -24.99
CA GLY A 124 9.36 6.05 -25.98
C GLY A 124 8.33 5.01 -25.52
N LEU A 125 7.94 5.06 -24.25
CA LEU A 125 7.03 4.09 -23.64
C LEU A 125 5.67 4.08 -24.33
N ASP A 126 5.11 2.89 -24.51
CA ASP A 126 3.74 2.68 -24.94
C ASP A 126 2.82 2.58 -23.72
N LEU A 127 1.86 3.51 -23.61
CA LEU A 127 0.97 3.62 -22.46
C LEU A 127 -0.43 3.06 -22.73
N ARG A 128 -0.71 2.52 -23.93
CA ARG A 128 -1.98 1.85 -24.20
C ARG A 128 -2.34 0.74 -23.19
N PRO A 129 -1.39 -0.08 -22.68
CA PRO A 129 -1.69 -1.10 -21.67
C PRO A 129 -1.71 -0.57 -20.23
N LEU A 130 -1.40 0.71 -20.00
CA LEU A 130 -1.38 1.30 -18.66
C LEU A 130 -2.81 1.66 -18.22
N THR A 131 -3.17 1.21 -17.02
CA THR A 131 -4.37 1.66 -16.30
C THR A 131 -3.95 2.49 -15.10
N VAL A 132 -4.53 3.69 -14.96
CA VAL A 132 -4.35 4.57 -13.80
C VAL A 132 -5.55 4.39 -12.87
N ALA A 133 -5.30 3.82 -11.70
CA ALA A 133 -6.30 3.60 -10.66
C ALA A 133 -6.15 4.65 -9.56
N MET A 134 -7.06 5.61 -9.50
CA MET A 134 -7.10 6.62 -8.44
C MET A 134 -7.58 6.02 -7.12
N MET A 135 -7.03 6.50 -6.00
CA MET A 135 -7.39 5.98 -4.66
C MET A 135 -8.81 6.32 -4.22
N ASP A 136 -9.33 7.46 -4.66
CA ASP A 136 -10.52 8.06 -4.06
C ASP A 136 -11.18 9.07 -5.00
N GLU A 137 -12.39 9.48 -4.65
CA GLU A 137 -13.11 10.63 -5.19
C GLU A 137 -13.99 11.24 -4.10
N TYR A 138 -14.12 12.57 -4.09
CA TYR A 138 -15.03 13.25 -3.18
C TYR A 138 -16.48 12.97 -3.57
N VAL A 139 -17.36 12.91 -2.58
CA VAL A 139 -18.78 12.61 -2.82
C VAL A 139 -19.69 13.59 -2.11
N VAL A 140 -20.87 13.78 -2.69
CA VAL A 140 -21.98 14.50 -2.09
C VAL A 140 -23.08 13.52 -1.73
N GLU A 141 -23.72 13.74 -0.58
CA GLU A 141 -24.89 12.97 -0.18
C GLU A 141 -26.10 13.41 -1.03
N GLY A 142 -26.85 12.43 -1.52
CA GLY A 142 -28.04 12.64 -2.32
C GLY A 142 -29.25 13.05 -1.46
N ALA A 143 -30.43 13.07 -2.10
CA ALA A 143 -31.68 13.36 -1.39
C ALA A 143 -32.11 12.23 -0.45
N VAL A 144 -31.65 11.00 -0.73
CA VAL A 144 -31.88 9.83 0.12
C VAL A 144 -30.67 9.68 1.06
N PRO A 145 -30.87 9.67 2.39
CA PRO A 145 -29.79 9.47 3.34
C PRO A 145 -29.00 8.19 3.05
N GLY A 146 -27.67 8.31 3.00
CA GLY A 146 -26.76 7.20 2.66
C GLY A 146 -26.59 6.93 1.16
N GLU A 147 -27.32 7.60 0.27
CA GLU A 147 -26.99 7.60 -1.16
C GLU A 147 -25.90 8.64 -1.42
N PHE A 148 -24.82 8.24 -2.07
CA PHE A 148 -23.71 9.13 -2.40
C PHE A 148 -23.50 9.18 -3.91
N ARG A 149 -23.13 10.35 -4.40
CA ARG A 149 -22.78 10.59 -5.80
C ARG A 149 -21.43 11.29 -5.87
N PRO A 150 -20.60 11.02 -6.89
CA PRO A 150 -19.35 11.75 -7.05
C PRO A 150 -19.64 13.24 -7.18
N VAL A 151 -18.70 14.07 -6.71
CA VAL A 151 -18.72 15.50 -6.97
C VAL A 151 -18.69 15.78 -8.49
N ASP A 152 -19.06 17.00 -8.90
CA ASP A 152 -18.86 17.41 -10.29
C ASP A 152 -17.36 17.33 -10.65
N HIS A 153 -17.03 16.49 -11.63
CA HIS A 153 -15.65 16.23 -12.06
C HIS A 153 -14.98 17.43 -12.76
N ARG A 154 -15.66 18.57 -12.85
CA ARG A 154 -15.06 19.86 -13.24
C ARG A 154 -14.52 20.62 -12.04
N LEU A 155 -14.86 20.22 -10.81
CA LEU A 155 -14.39 20.90 -9.61
C LEU A 155 -12.88 20.72 -9.42
N PRO A 156 -12.15 21.74 -8.95
CA PRO A 156 -10.70 21.68 -8.75
C PRO A 156 -10.23 20.56 -7.82
N HIS A 157 -11.09 20.14 -6.88
CA HIS A 157 -10.79 19.08 -5.92
C HIS A 157 -11.17 17.67 -6.41
N SER A 158 -11.84 17.52 -7.56
CA SER A 158 -12.16 16.18 -8.08
C SER A 158 -10.88 15.37 -8.35
N CYS A 159 -10.83 14.16 -7.80
CA CYS A 159 -9.72 13.26 -8.01
C CYS A 159 -9.66 12.74 -9.45
N LEU A 160 -10.82 12.56 -10.12
CA LEU A 160 -10.82 12.26 -11.56
C LEU A 160 -10.22 13.41 -12.37
N ARG A 161 -10.59 14.65 -12.05
CA ARG A 161 -10.03 15.84 -12.69
C ARG A 161 -8.52 15.89 -12.53
N PHE A 162 -8.04 15.68 -11.30
CA PHE A 162 -6.62 15.60 -11.00
C PHE A 162 -5.93 14.50 -11.81
N GLY A 163 -6.50 13.28 -11.83
CA GLY A 163 -5.97 12.16 -12.61
C GLY A 163 -5.85 12.49 -14.10
N ARG A 164 -6.82 13.24 -14.64
CA ARG A 164 -6.77 13.70 -16.04
C ARG A 164 -5.73 14.79 -16.29
N GLU A 165 -5.68 15.81 -15.44
CA GLU A 165 -4.89 17.03 -15.69
C GLU A 165 -3.43 16.90 -15.25
N GLU A 166 -3.16 16.17 -14.17
CA GLU A 166 -1.84 16.05 -13.57
C GLU A 166 -1.15 14.71 -13.87
N ILE A 167 -1.91 13.68 -14.30
CA ILE A 167 -1.38 12.35 -14.60
C ILE A 167 -1.53 12.01 -16.08
N THR A 168 -2.73 11.63 -16.54
CA THR A 168 -2.88 11.07 -17.90
C THR A 168 -2.65 12.08 -19.01
N GLY A 169 -3.04 13.35 -18.83
CA GLY A 169 -2.81 14.41 -19.81
C GLY A 169 -1.33 14.65 -20.12
N PRO A 170 -0.48 14.94 -19.12
CA PRO A 170 0.96 15.08 -19.32
C PRO A 170 1.62 13.82 -19.88
N LEU A 171 1.22 12.63 -19.40
CA LEU A 171 1.75 11.35 -19.90
C LEU A 171 1.37 11.10 -21.37
N ASN A 172 0.13 11.36 -21.75
CA ASN A 172 -0.34 11.23 -23.14
C ASN A 172 0.34 12.23 -24.06
N THR A 173 0.55 13.46 -23.58
CA THR A 173 1.32 14.48 -24.33
C THR A 173 2.75 13.99 -24.59
N ALA A 174 3.41 13.41 -23.57
CA ALA A 174 4.76 12.87 -23.71
C ALA A 174 4.83 11.62 -24.60
N ALA A 175 3.83 10.74 -24.54
CA ALA A 175 3.75 9.54 -25.37
C ALA A 175 3.46 9.85 -26.85
N GLY A 176 2.70 10.91 -27.11
CA GLY A 176 2.22 11.26 -28.44
C GLY A 176 1.13 10.32 -28.96
N THR A 177 0.71 10.56 -30.20
CA THR A 177 -0.36 9.79 -30.84
C THR A 177 0.04 8.33 -31.03
N GLY A 178 -0.92 7.41 -30.82
CA GLY A 178 -0.71 5.96 -31.02
C GLY A 178 -0.07 5.21 -29.85
N ARG A 179 0.36 5.91 -28.78
CA ARG A 179 0.93 5.32 -27.55
C ARG A 179 0.28 5.84 -26.26
N SER A 180 -0.80 6.61 -26.39
CA SER A 180 -1.47 7.26 -25.25
C SER A 180 -2.28 6.27 -24.42
N ILE A 181 -2.48 6.61 -23.15
CA ILE A 181 -3.45 5.96 -22.26
C ILE A 181 -4.85 6.22 -22.81
N GLU A 182 -5.63 5.16 -22.97
CA GLU A 182 -7.02 5.26 -23.43
C GLU A 182 -7.92 5.95 -22.39
N PRO A 183 -8.94 6.73 -22.80
CA PRO A 183 -9.78 7.49 -21.87
C PRO A 183 -10.47 6.64 -20.79
N ASP A 184 -10.83 5.40 -21.11
CA ASP A 184 -11.50 4.45 -20.21
C ASP A 184 -10.55 3.75 -19.23
N ARG A 185 -9.25 4.06 -19.28
CA ARG A 185 -8.19 3.51 -18.41
C ARG A 185 -7.76 4.46 -17.28
N LEU A 186 -8.49 5.56 -17.07
CA LEU A 186 -8.43 6.36 -15.85
C LEU A 186 -9.63 6.01 -14.96
N TRP A 187 -9.37 5.34 -13.84
CA TRP A 187 -10.42 4.80 -12.98
C TRP A 187 -10.47 5.52 -11.64
N VAL A 188 -11.68 5.85 -11.20
CA VAL A 188 -12.00 6.27 -9.82
C VAL A 188 -13.07 5.33 -9.27
N PRO A 189 -13.11 5.07 -7.95
CA PRO A 189 -14.16 4.26 -7.36
C PRO A 189 -15.53 4.96 -7.46
N ASP A 190 -16.58 4.17 -7.67
CA ASP A 190 -17.97 4.66 -7.73
C ASP A 190 -18.61 4.53 -6.34
N PRO A 191 -19.13 5.63 -5.75
CA PRO A 191 -19.77 5.54 -4.44
C PRO A 191 -21.04 4.69 -4.39
N SER A 192 -21.70 4.47 -5.53
CA SER A 192 -22.92 3.66 -5.61
C SER A 192 -22.65 2.17 -5.68
N ASP A 193 -21.44 1.78 -6.11
CA ASP A 193 -20.97 0.39 -6.13
C ASP A 193 -19.46 0.32 -5.82
N PRO A 194 -19.06 0.59 -4.56
CA PRO A 194 -17.63 0.62 -4.19
C PRO A 194 -16.93 -0.73 -4.38
N GLU A 195 -17.65 -1.83 -4.15
CA GLU A 195 -17.11 -3.20 -4.26
C GLU A 195 -16.72 -3.56 -5.70
N SER A 196 -17.42 -3.02 -6.70
CA SER A 196 -17.06 -3.22 -8.11
C SER A 196 -15.65 -2.74 -8.44
N TYR A 197 -15.14 -1.72 -7.73
CA TYR A 197 -13.79 -1.21 -7.95
C TYR A 197 -12.73 -2.24 -7.55
N ASP A 198 -12.88 -2.85 -6.38
CA ASP A 198 -12.00 -3.92 -5.89
C ASP A 198 -12.03 -5.12 -6.83
N LYS A 199 -13.21 -5.49 -7.34
CA LYS A 199 -13.38 -6.57 -8.31
C LYS A 199 -12.66 -6.24 -9.62
N ARG A 200 -12.81 -5.02 -10.13
CA ARG A 200 -12.21 -4.61 -11.42
C ARG A 200 -10.68 -4.58 -11.36
N LEU A 201 -10.11 -4.25 -10.20
CA LEU A 201 -8.68 -4.36 -9.93
C LEU A 201 -8.22 -5.82 -9.84
N GLU A 202 -8.99 -6.69 -9.15
CA GLU A 202 -8.73 -8.13 -9.07
C GLU A 202 -8.77 -8.80 -10.45
N ASP A 203 -9.75 -8.44 -11.30
CA ASP A 203 -9.89 -8.95 -12.67
C ASP A 203 -8.68 -8.60 -13.57
N LEU A 204 -7.92 -7.54 -13.23
CA LEU A 204 -6.64 -7.20 -13.87
C LEU A 204 -5.42 -7.87 -13.23
N GLY A 205 -5.61 -8.70 -12.20
CA GLY A 205 -4.55 -9.37 -11.45
C GLY A 205 -3.89 -8.51 -10.37
N GLY A 206 -4.59 -7.46 -9.92
CA GLY A 206 -4.17 -6.52 -8.89
C GLY A 206 -3.44 -5.28 -9.41
N ILE A 207 -2.88 -4.51 -8.49
CA ILE A 207 -2.13 -3.28 -8.72
C ILE A 207 -0.63 -3.63 -8.79
N ASP A 208 0.04 -3.28 -9.89
CA ASP A 208 1.47 -3.58 -10.05
C ASP A 208 2.35 -2.73 -9.14
N LEU A 209 2.03 -1.43 -9.04
CA LEU A 209 2.66 -0.50 -8.13
C LEU A 209 1.60 0.48 -7.62
N PHE A 210 1.43 0.53 -6.30
CA PHE A 210 0.58 1.52 -5.65
C PHE A 210 1.47 2.62 -5.03
N ILE A 211 1.37 3.84 -5.56
CA ILE A 211 1.95 5.01 -4.92
C ILE A 211 1.02 5.38 -3.76
N LEU A 212 1.55 5.57 -2.56
CA LEU A 212 0.79 6.04 -1.41
C LEU A 212 1.30 7.40 -0.95
N ALA A 213 0.41 8.16 -0.35
CA ALA A 213 0.73 9.37 0.40
C ALA A 213 0.03 9.33 1.76
N THR A 214 0.54 10.09 2.72
CA THR A 214 0.01 10.14 4.09
C THR A 214 -0.37 11.55 4.48
N GLY A 215 -1.42 11.68 5.32
CA GLY A 215 -1.69 12.86 6.11
C GLY A 215 -0.49 13.25 6.98
N ALA A 216 -0.33 14.55 7.24
CA ALA A 216 0.80 15.05 8.04
C ALA A 216 0.65 14.72 9.53
N GLY A 217 -0.56 14.94 10.08
CA GLY A 217 -0.81 14.90 11.52
C GLY A 217 -1.51 13.64 12.04
N ASP A 218 -2.29 12.96 11.21
CA ASP A 218 -3.16 11.84 11.62
C ASP A 218 -2.81 10.51 10.94
N GLY A 219 -1.83 10.50 10.04
CA GLY A 219 -1.40 9.27 9.38
C GLY A 219 -2.43 8.64 8.46
N HIS A 220 -3.47 9.37 8.03
CA HIS A 220 -4.43 8.82 7.07
C HIS A 220 -3.74 8.42 5.76
N VAL A 221 -4.30 7.44 5.05
CA VAL A 221 -3.89 7.04 3.70
C VAL A 221 -5.14 6.94 2.82
N ALA A 222 -5.10 7.55 1.64
CA ALA A 222 -6.33 7.87 0.89
C ALA A 222 -7.32 8.62 1.81
N PHE A 223 -8.59 8.22 1.88
CA PHE A 223 -9.54 8.73 2.88
C PHE A 223 -9.74 7.79 4.08
N ASN A 224 -8.85 6.82 4.30
CA ASN A 224 -8.88 5.96 5.48
C ASN A 224 -8.32 6.71 6.69
N ALA A 225 -9.20 7.16 7.58
CA ALA A 225 -8.89 7.90 8.79
C ALA A 225 -8.46 6.99 9.96
N PRO A 226 -7.86 7.54 11.04
CA PRO A 226 -7.59 6.78 12.26
C PRO A 226 -8.81 6.01 12.76
N GLY A 227 -8.58 4.75 13.16
CA GLY A 227 -9.60 3.80 13.58
C GLY A 227 -10.16 2.92 12.46
N THR A 228 -9.77 3.13 11.19
CA THR A 228 -10.20 2.27 10.08
C THR A 228 -9.75 0.82 10.32
N PRO A 229 -10.61 -0.20 10.19
CA PRO A 229 -10.21 -1.59 10.33
C PRO A 229 -9.26 -2.06 9.20
N ALA A 230 -8.32 -2.95 9.52
CA ALA A 230 -7.31 -3.45 8.58
C ALA A 230 -7.89 -4.13 7.33
N GLY A 231 -9.03 -4.82 7.47
CA GLY A 231 -9.70 -5.56 6.39
C GLY A 231 -10.69 -4.73 5.56
N THR A 232 -10.74 -3.41 5.77
CA THR A 232 -11.69 -2.54 5.08
C THR A 232 -11.45 -2.56 3.57
N ARG A 233 -12.53 -2.78 2.80
CA ARG A 233 -12.57 -2.76 1.33
C ARG A 233 -12.87 -1.36 0.80
N THR A 234 -12.95 -1.18 -0.51
CA THR A 234 -13.38 0.10 -1.08
C THR A 234 -14.76 0.48 -0.53
N HIS A 235 -14.90 1.71 -0.01
CA HIS A 235 -16.11 2.15 0.71
C HIS A 235 -16.27 3.67 0.66
N VAL A 236 -17.46 4.15 1.04
CA VAL A 236 -17.67 5.58 1.34
C VAL A 236 -17.24 5.87 2.77
N ALA A 237 -16.27 6.75 2.93
CA ALA A 237 -15.73 7.18 4.20
C ALA A 237 -16.20 8.61 4.54
N ARG A 238 -16.46 8.85 5.82
CA ARG A 238 -16.55 10.22 6.35
C ARG A 238 -15.14 10.76 6.52
N LEU A 239 -14.86 11.92 5.94
CA LEU A 239 -13.56 12.56 6.04
C LEU A 239 -13.34 13.08 7.46
N ALA A 240 -12.21 12.72 8.07
CA ALA A 240 -11.80 13.26 9.34
C ALA A 240 -11.55 14.78 9.23
N GLU A 241 -11.74 15.50 10.33
CA GLU A 241 -11.50 16.95 10.35
C GLU A 241 -10.06 17.29 9.94
N GLN A 242 -9.07 16.50 10.38
CA GLN A 242 -7.67 16.69 9.99
C GLN A 242 -7.45 16.50 8.49
N THR A 243 -8.03 15.45 7.88
CA THR A 243 -8.03 15.27 6.41
C THR A 243 -8.62 16.50 5.70
N ARG A 244 -9.76 17.02 6.18
CA ARG A 244 -10.39 18.22 5.61
C ARG A 244 -9.51 19.47 5.77
N ARG A 245 -8.80 19.63 6.90
CA ARG A 245 -7.81 20.69 7.11
C ARG A 245 -6.61 20.57 6.16
N ASP A 246 -6.09 19.36 5.96
CA ASP A 246 -5.00 19.10 4.99
C ASP A 246 -5.45 19.41 3.54
N ASN A 247 -6.70 19.11 3.21
CA ASN A 247 -7.31 19.40 1.91
C ASN A 247 -7.50 20.91 1.68
N LEU A 248 -7.91 21.65 2.71
CA LEU A 248 -8.02 23.12 2.66
C LEU A 248 -6.67 23.77 2.30
N VAL A 249 -5.55 23.25 2.81
CA VAL A 249 -4.20 23.71 2.45
C VAL A 249 -3.81 23.31 1.03
N THR A 250 -4.37 22.21 0.52
CA THR A 250 -4.05 21.67 -0.81
C THR A 250 -4.83 22.37 -1.93
N PHE A 251 -6.09 22.75 -1.67
CA PHE A 251 -7.00 23.32 -2.66
C PHE A 251 -7.36 24.77 -2.28
N PRO A 252 -6.71 25.77 -2.88
CA PRO A 252 -6.89 27.17 -2.51
C PRO A 252 -8.26 27.75 -2.93
N THR A 253 -9.12 26.94 -3.57
CA THR A 253 -10.46 27.33 -4.00
C THR A 253 -11.52 27.11 -2.93
N PHE A 254 -11.17 26.50 -1.80
CA PHE A 254 -12.03 26.43 -0.63
C PHE A 254 -11.86 27.71 0.20
N ASP A 255 -12.96 28.38 0.54
CA ASP A 255 -12.94 29.60 1.37
C ASP A 255 -12.87 29.24 2.86
N GLY A 256 -13.36 28.05 3.23
CA GLY A 256 -13.26 27.52 4.58
C GLY A 256 -13.42 26.00 4.67
N LEU A 257 -13.35 25.49 5.91
CA LEU A 257 -13.49 24.05 6.16
C LEU A 257 -14.86 23.52 5.70
N ASP A 258 -15.92 24.33 5.81
CA ASP A 258 -17.28 23.96 5.45
C ASP A 258 -17.47 23.71 3.94
N ASP A 259 -16.61 24.27 3.09
CA ASP A 259 -16.62 24.01 1.65
C ASP A 259 -15.97 22.68 1.28
N VAL A 260 -15.17 22.12 2.19
CA VAL A 260 -14.53 20.82 1.98
C VAL A 260 -15.58 19.72 2.19
N PRO A 261 -15.80 18.82 1.21
CA PRO A 261 -16.79 17.76 1.34
C PRO A 261 -16.63 16.94 2.63
N LEU A 262 -17.74 16.42 3.15
CA LEU A 262 -17.76 15.63 4.38
C LEU A 262 -17.44 14.15 4.14
N HIS A 263 -17.58 13.68 2.91
CA HIS A 263 -17.43 12.28 2.55
C HIS A 263 -16.58 12.13 1.28
N GLY A 264 -15.99 10.95 1.12
CA GLY A 264 -15.36 10.51 -0.13
C GLY A 264 -15.48 9.00 -0.27
N VAL A 265 -15.55 8.51 -1.50
CA VAL A 265 -15.36 7.08 -1.79
C VAL A 265 -13.86 6.81 -1.91
N THR A 266 -13.39 5.71 -1.33
CA THR A 266 -11.95 5.44 -1.21
C THR A 266 -11.63 3.97 -1.22
N VAL A 267 -10.49 3.59 -1.80
CA VAL A 267 -9.91 2.26 -1.62
C VAL A 267 -9.66 2.00 -0.14
N GLY A 268 -10.00 0.80 0.30
CA GLY A 268 -9.83 0.43 1.70
C GLY A 268 -8.38 0.02 2.04
N VAL A 269 -8.08 -0.01 3.33
CA VAL A 269 -6.80 -0.52 3.86
C VAL A 269 -6.52 -1.95 3.38
N GLY A 270 -7.54 -2.81 3.37
CA GLY A 270 -7.45 -4.19 2.89
C GLY A 270 -7.22 -4.25 1.37
N THR A 271 -7.85 -3.36 0.60
CA THR A 271 -7.61 -3.21 -0.84
C THR A 271 -6.15 -2.87 -1.11
N ILE A 272 -5.61 -1.84 -0.44
CA ILE A 272 -4.21 -1.41 -0.57
C ILE A 272 -3.27 -2.58 -0.24
N ARG A 273 -3.47 -3.22 0.91
CA ARG A 273 -2.60 -4.29 1.40
C ARG A 273 -2.60 -5.51 0.48
N GLU A 274 -3.77 -5.98 0.07
CA GLU A 274 -3.93 -7.30 -0.56
C GLU A 274 -3.79 -7.26 -2.07
N GLN A 275 -4.18 -6.15 -2.71
CA GLN A 275 -4.16 -6.08 -4.17
C GLN A 275 -2.87 -5.46 -4.73
N SER A 276 -2.00 -4.89 -3.88
CA SER A 276 -0.74 -4.28 -4.33
C SER A 276 0.40 -5.29 -4.40
N ARG A 277 1.04 -5.42 -5.57
CA ARG A 277 2.26 -6.21 -5.76
C ARG A 277 3.53 -5.47 -5.30
N ARG A 278 3.49 -4.15 -5.30
CA ARG A 278 4.51 -3.25 -4.76
C ARG A 278 3.83 -1.99 -4.25
N THR A 279 4.32 -1.46 -3.13
CA THR A 279 3.79 -0.23 -2.56
C THR A 279 4.92 0.74 -2.29
N VAL A 280 4.78 1.99 -2.74
CA VAL A 280 5.76 3.04 -2.43
C VAL A 280 5.04 4.21 -1.77
N LEU A 281 5.29 4.41 -0.48
CA LEU A 281 4.77 5.58 0.23
C LEU A 281 5.77 6.73 0.08
N VAL A 282 5.28 7.86 -0.44
CA VAL A 282 6.05 9.09 -0.58
C VAL A 282 5.63 10.12 0.47
N ALA A 283 6.61 10.70 1.16
CA ALA A 283 6.38 11.80 2.08
C ALA A 283 7.54 12.80 2.00
N HIS A 284 7.22 14.07 1.75
CA HIS A 284 8.23 15.10 1.58
C HIS A 284 7.78 16.44 2.19
N GLY A 285 8.75 17.25 2.64
CA GLY A 285 8.49 18.50 3.33
C GLY A 285 8.48 18.37 4.87
N PRO A 286 8.68 19.47 5.59
CA PRO A 286 8.89 19.44 7.05
C PRO A 286 7.62 19.06 7.82
N ASP A 287 6.44 19.34 7.27
CA ASP A 287 5.14 18.95 7.84
C ASP A 287 4.97 17.42 7.91
N LYS A 288 5.76 16.66 7.14
CA LYS A 288 5.69 15.19 7.10
C LYS A 288 6.63 14.49 8.07
N ALA A 289 7.39 15.22 8.89
CA ALA A 289 8.38 14.60 9.78
C ALA A 289 7.80 13.66 10.84
N ALA A 290 6.66 14.01 11.43
CA ALA A 290 5.97 13.13 12.37
C ALA A 290 5.53 11.82 11.69
N ALA A 291 4.97 11.93 10.48
CA ALA A 291 4.57 10.79 9.68
C ALA A 291 5.76 9.91 9.27
N ALA A 292 6.86 10.51 8.84
CA ALA A 292 8.10 9.80 8.52
C ALA A 292 8.61 8.99 9.72
N GLY A 293 8.67 9.60 10.91
CA GLY A 293 9.06 8.93 12.15
C GLY A 293 8.16 7.75 12.50
N ARG A 294 6.84 7.93 12.40
CA ARG A 294 5.89 6.86 12.71
C ARG A 294 6.00 5.69 11.73
N LEU A 295 6.06 5.98 10.43
CA LEU A 295 6.17 4.96 9.37
C LEU A 295 7.47 4.16 9.48
N ALA A 296 8.60 4.82 9.73
CA ALA A 296 9.89 4.14 9.89
C ALA A 296 9.95 3.26 11.16
N ALA A 297 9.17 3.59 12.20
CA ALA A 297 9.11 2.83 13.43
C ALA A 297 8.12 1.65 13.37
N ALA A 298 7.12 1.70 12.48
CA ALA A 298 6.08 0.69 12.37
C ALA A 298 6.62 -0.66 11.88
N VAL A 299 6.08 -1.73 12.45
CA VAL A 299 6.41 -3.13 12.12
C VAL A 299 5.20 -3.91 11.62
N SER A 300 4.00 -3.31 11.72
CA SER A 300 2.74 -3.86 11.26
C SER A 300 1.72 -2.72 11.11
N TYR A 301 0.56 -3.01 10.52
CA TYR A 301 -0.57 -2.08 10.52
C TYR A 301 -1.01 -1.67 11.93
N GLU A 302 -1.37 -0.39 12.06
CA GLU A 302 -1.88 0.24 13.26
C GLU A 302 -3.12 1.07 12.88
N PRO A 303 -4.32 0.71 13.38
CA PRO A 303 -5.55 1.44 13.04
C PRO A 303 -5.49 2.94 13.37
N ASP A 304 -4.80 3.32 14.45
CA ASP A 304 -4.65 4.72 14.84
C ASP A 304 -3.69 5.51 13.92
N TRP A 305 -2.96 4.84 13.03
CA TRP A 305 -2.10 5.45 12.01
C TRP A 305 -2.21 4.67 10.68
N PRO A 306 -3.29 4.84 9.90
CA PRO A 306 -3.62 3.97 8.77
C PRO A 306 -2.52 3.81 7.71
N ALA A 307 -1.69 4.83 7.50
CA ALA A 307 -0.56 4.77 6.55
C ALA A 307 0.49 3.70 6.92
N THR A 308 0.50 3.20 8.15
CA THR A 308 1.31 2.02 8.55
C THR A 308 0.91 0.73 7.82
N VAL A 309 -0.19 0.74 7.05
CA VAL A 309 -0.53 -0.37 6.13
C VAL A 309 0.63 -0.71 5.21
N LEU A 310 1.50 0.26 4.91
CA LEU A 310 2.75 0.04 4.19
C LEU A 310 3.57 -1.12 4.77
N SER A 311 3.64 -1.28 6.10
CA SER A 311 4.38 -2.36 6.76
C SER A 311 3.83 -3.76 6.44
N ASP A 312 2.55 -3.85 6.07
CA ASP A 312 1.86 -5.11 5.77
C ASP A 312 1.75 -5.38 4.25
N CYS A 313 2.14 -4.42 3.41
CA CYS A 313 2.11 -4.54 1.95
C CYS A 313 3.24 -5.42 1.39
N ALA A 314 3.01 -6.02 0.22
CA ALA A 314 4.07 -6.69 -0.52
C ALA A 314 5.09 -5.67 -1.08
N ARG A 315 6.38 -5.97 -0.92
CA ARG A 315 7.52 -5.15 -1.38
C ARG A 315 7.32 -3.65 -1.06
N PRO A 316 7.31 -3.29 0.24
CA PRO A 316 7.08 -1.91 0.64
C PRO A 316 8.35 -1.08 0.55
N ASP A 317 8.20 0.15 0.04
CA ASP A 317 9.24 1.17 0.04
C ASP A 317 8.72 2.45 0.70
N LEU A 318 9.55 3.04 1.56
CA LEU A 318 9.28 4.34 2.19
C LEU A 318 10.24 5.37 1.61
N PHE A 319 9.74 6.30 0.80
CA PHE A 319 10.53 7.32 0.13
C PHE A 319 10.30 8.67 0.81
N LEU A 320 11.38 9.24 1.33
CA LEU A 320 11.38 10.51 2.05
C LEU A 320 12.29 11.53 1.39
N ASP A 321 11.96 12.81 1.44
CA ASP A 321 12.98 13.85 1.24
C ASP A 321 13.73 14.16 2.55
N ALA A 322 14.86 14.85 2.45
CA ALA A 322 15.68 15.21 3.60
C ALA A 322 14.90 16.05 4.64
N SER A 323 13.95 16.87 4.18
CA SER A 323 13.14 17.70 5.06
C SER A 323 12.16 16.88 5.90
N ALA A 324 11.50 15.87 5.33
CA ALA A 324 10.64 14.96 6.07
C ALA A 324 11.46 14.02 6.98
N ALA A 325 12.67 13.65 6.55
CA ALA A 325 13.55 12.75 7.30
C ALA A 325 14.32 13.44 8.45
N HIS A 326 14.19 14.76 8.65
CA HIS A 326 15.08 15.54 9.53
C HIS A 326 15.11 15.12 11.01
N ALA A 327 14.17 14.27 11.44
CA ALA A 327 13.98 13.84 12.83
C ALA A 327 14.16 12.32 13.02
N LEU A 328 14.67 11.62 11.99
CA LEU A 328 14.95 10.18 12.00
C LEU A 328 16.32 9.85 12.58
#